data_AF-A0A8B8A6D8-F1
#
_entry.id   AF-A0A8B8A6D8-F1
#
_cell.length_a   1.000
_cell.length_b   1.000
_cell.length_c   1.000
_cell.angle_alpha   90.00
_cell.angle_beta   90.00
_cell.angle_gamma   90.00
#
_symmetry.space_group_name_H-M   'P 1'
#
loop_
_entity.id
_entity.type
_entity.pdbx_description
1 polymer ?
#
loop_
_entity_poly.entity_id
_entity_poly.type
_entity_poly.pdbx_seq_one_letter_code
_entity_poly.pdbx_strand_id
1 'polypeptide(L)'
;MVATLITFLTMVSAADSCPVSTKTVIKVERCPKTEKEWMERAKRKNCETYASLCDEPVKLKYHCVINAFVGLIEVCAYEQAIVNGHCTEYSKSGNLIQGSQNITCYNFTNNYCPLYYPSTEAYKYPECYEHIKKMIQEAAQNSEESSSPLVQTTASNILHEKKENKCGINIANVPVIVLSVVIARKILP
;
A
#
# COMPACT_ATOMS: atom_id res chain seq x y z
N MET A 1 -17.33 24.51 48.61
CA MET A 1 -16.30 24.49 47.53
C MET A 1 -16.12 23.04 47.12
N VAL A 2 -16.63 22.64 45.95
CA VAL A 2 -16.42 21.29 45.41
C VAL A 2 -15.62 21.48 44.13
N ALA A 3 -14.33 21.13 44.19
CA ALA A 3 -13.46 21.15 43.02
C ALA A 3 -13.67 19.84 42.25
N THR A 4 -14.43 19.90 41.16
CA THR A 4 -14.55 18.79 40.21
C THR A 4 -13.28 18.74 39.35
N LEU A 5 -12.41 17.78 39.65
CA LEU A 5 -11.24 17.48 38.83
C LEU A 5 -11.70 16.74 37.56
N ILE A 6 -11.89 17.48 36.47
CA ILE A 6 -12.18 16.89 35.15
C ILE A 6 -10.85 16.39 34.57
N THR A 7 -10.53 15.12 34.79
CA THR A 7 -9.45 14.42 34.08
C THR A 7 -9.90 14.14 32.65
N PHE A 8 -9.44 14.95 31.70
CA PHE A 8 -9.54 14.62 30.28
C PHE A 8 -8.58 13.45 29.98
N LEU A 9 -9.10 12.22 29.88
CA LEU A 9 -8.37 11.15 29.22
C LEU A 9 -8.27 11.49 27.73
N THR A 10 -7.11 11.97 27.30
CA THR A 10 -6.79 12.03 25.87
C THR A 10 -6.62 10.60 25.36
N MET A 11 -7.64 10.08 24.68
CA MET A 11 -7.49 8.90 23.83
C MET A 11 -6.57 9.29 22.68
N VAL A 12 -5.26 9.07 22.82
CA VAL A 12 -4.34 9.15 21.69
C VAL A 12 -4.59 7.89 20.87
N SER A 13 -5.42 7.98 19.82
CA SER A 13 -5.41 6.97 18.77
C SER A 13 -4.06 7.09 18.08
N ALA A 14 -3.19 6.08 18.26
CA ALA A 14 -1.97 5.95 17.49
C ALA A 14 -2.33 6.04 16.00
N ALA A 15 -1.81 7.05 15.30
CA ALA A 15 -2.01 7.14 13.86
C ALA A 15 -1.19 6.03 13.20
N ASP A 16 -1.79 5.24 12.32
CA ASP A 16 -1.06 4.19 11.59
C ASP A 16 -0.21 4.73 10.43
N SER A 17 -0.17 6.05 10.26
CA SER A 17 0.58 6.74 9.23
C SER A 17 1.21 8.04 9.72
N CYS A 18 2.33 8.42 9.11
CA CYS A 18 2.87 9.78 9.22
C CYS A 18 2.61 10.55 7.92
N PRO A 19 2.10 11.80 7.96
CA PRO A 19 1.83 12.61 6.77
C PRO A 19 3.05 12.81 5.85
N VAL A 20 4.27 12.85 6.42
CA VAL A 20 5.50 13.03 5.63
C VAL A 20 5.80 11.85 4.70
N SER A 21 5.27 10.65 4.99
CA SER A 21 5.66 9.42 4.29
C SER A 21 5.44 9.52 2.78
N THR A 22 4.28 10.06 2.34
CA THR A 22 3.97 10.28 0.92
C THR A 22 5.02 11.08 0.15
N LYS A 23 5.70 12.02 0.82
CA LYS A 23 6.73 12.89 0.23
C LYS A 23 8.10 12.22 0.13
N THR A 24 8.29 11.11 0.84
CA THR A 24 9.56 10.37 0.87
C THR A 24 9.61 9.18 -0.10
N VAL A 25 8.51 8.93 -0.82
CA VAL A 25 8.40 7.81 -1.76
C VAL A 25 9.34 8.01 -2.93
N ILE A 26 10.21 7.03 -3.15
CA ILE A 26 11.12 6.99 -4.30
C ILE A 26 10.98 5.62 -4.96
N LYS A 27 10.74 5.58 -6.27
CA LYS A 27 10.75 4.33 -7.03
C LYS A 27 12.17 3.81 -7.14
N VAL A 28 12.35 2.50 -6.97
CA VAL A 28 13.66 1.85 -7.07
C VAL A 28 13.58 0.60 -7.93
N GLU A 29 14.70 0.21 -8.53
CA GLU A 29 14.77 -1.02 -9.33
C GLU A 29 14.97 -2.28 -8.47
N ARG A 30 15.58 -2.12 -7.29
CA ARG A 30 15.83 -3.20 -6.35
C ARG A 30 15.69 -2.75 -4.90
N CYS A 31 15.16 -3.66 -4.09
CA CYS A 31 15.23 -3.60 -2.64
C CYS A 31 16.40 -4.42 -2.11
N PRO A 32 16.89 -4.11 -0.88
CA PRO A 32 17.80 -4.97 -0.15
C PRO A 32 17.30 -6.40 -0.04
N LYS A 33 18.24 -7.36 -0.08
CA LYS A 33 17.95 -8.78 0.17
C LYS A 33 18.72 -9.33 1.37
N THR A 34 19.45 -8.46 2.06
CA THR A 34 20.24 -8.80 3.25
C THR A 34 20.13 -7.67 4.28
N GLU A 35 20.36 -7.99 5.55
CA GLU A 35 20.35 -7.02 6.64
C GLU A 35 21.38 -5.91 6.41
N LYS A 36 22.58 -6.27 5.95
CA LYS A 36 23.64 -5.31 5.63
C LYS A 36 23.18 -4.30 4.58
N GLU A 37 22.66 -4.78 3.46
CA GLU A 37 22.12 -3.88 2.42
C GLU A 37 20.96 -3.03 2.96
N TRP A 38 20.11 -3.60 3.81
CA TRP A 38 18.99 -2.90 4.43
C TRP A 38 19.48 -1.72 5.28
N MET A 39 20.42 -1.96 6.19
CA MET A 39 21.01 -0.92 7.02
C MET A 39 21.70 0.17 6.19
N GLU A 40 22.42 -0.22 5.13
CA GLU A 40 23.08 0.74 4.25
C GLU A 40 22.10 1.64 3.50
N ARG A 41 21.00 1.07 2.97
CA ARG A 41 19.95 1.87 2.30
C ARG A 41 19.18 2.71 3.32
N ALA A 42 18.88 2.18 4.51
CA ALA A 42 18.22 2.90 5.58
C ALA A 42 19.02 4.13 6.00
N LYS A 43 20.32 3.98 6.21
CA LYS A 43 21.23 5.09 6.54
C LYS A 43 21.24 6.16 5.44
N ARG A 44 21.25 5.75 4.16
CA ARG A 44 21.20 6.70 3.03
C ARG A 44 19.87 7.44 2.94
N LYS A 45 18.75 6.76 3.18
CA LYS A 45 17.42 7.39 3.14
C LYS A 45 17.18 8.32 4.34
N ASN A 46 17.83 8.02 5.47
CA ASN A 46 17.92 8.89 6.64
C ASN A 46 16.56 9.38 7.18
N CYS A 47 15.65 8.42 7.42
CA CYS A 47 14.26 8.73 7.82
C CYS A 47 14.15 9.50 9.14
N GLU A 48 15.16 9.41 10.01
CA GLU A 48 15.20 10.15 11.28
C GLU A 48 15.10 11.67 11.09
N THR A 49 15.56 12.20 9.95
CA THR A 49 15.44 13.64 9.63
C THR A 49 14.01 14.13 9.51
N TYR A 50 13.05 13.23 9.28
CA TYR A 50 11.63 13.56 9.18
C TYR A 50 10.84 13.19 10.44
N ALA A 51 11.48 12.54 11.43
CA ALA A 51 10.78 11.94 12.56
C ALA A 51 10.05 12.97 13.43
N SER A 52 10.56 14.20 13.55
CA SER A 52 9.92 15.30 14.28
C SER A 52 8.63 15.82 13.64
N LEU A 53 8.33 15.43 12.39
CA LEU A 53 7.12 15.79 11.66
C LEU A 53 5.98 14.76 11.84
N CYS A 54 6.17 13.80 12.73
CA CYS A 54 5.32 12.65 12.94
C CYS A 54 4.88 12.58 14.41
N ASP A 55 3.66 12.12 14.66
CA ASP A 55 3.13 11.99 16.03
C ASP A 55 3.85 10.88 16.83
N GLU A 56 4.28 9.82 16.15
CA GLU A 56 5.10 8.74 16.68
C GLU A 56 6.49 8.66 15.99
N PRO A 57 7.45 9.55 16.35
CA PRO A 57 8.76 9.63 15.70
C PRO A 57 9.52 8.30 15.67
N VAL A 58 9.43 7.51 16.74
CA VAL A 58 10.17 6.24 16.90
C VAL A 58 9.71 5.19 15.89
N LYS A 59 8.43 5.23 15.48
CA LYS A 59 7.87 4.31 14.49
C LYS A 59 8.30 4.64 13.07
N LEU A 60 8.73 5.88 12.78
CA LEU A 60 9.12 6.26 11.42
C LEU A 60 10.43 5.57 11.03
N LYS A 61 10.31 4.48 10.27
CA LYS A 61 11.43 3.65 9.82
C LYS A 61 11.58 3.71 8.31
N TYR A 62 12.76 3.32 7.87
CA TYR A 62 13.02 3.04 6.47
C TYR A 62 12.29 1.76 6.05
N HIS A 63 11.68 1.80 4.87
CA HIS A 63 11.13 0.63 4.21
C HIS A 63 11.57 0.58 2.74
N CYS A 64 11.83 -0.62 2.24
CA CYS A 64 11.81 -0.93 0.82
C CYS A 64 10.86 -2.08 0.56
N VAL A 65 9.79 -1.80 -0.18
CA VAL A 65 8.60 -2.64 -0.22
C VAL A 65 7.97 -2.60 -1.61
N ILE A 66 7.03 -3.52 -1.85
CA ILE A 66 6.27 -3.52 -3.08
C ILE A 66 5.21 -2.40 -3.06
N ASN A 67 4.83 -1.98 -4.25
CA ASN A 67 3.67 -1.17 -4.53
C ASN A 67 3.01 -1.73 -5.79
N ALA A 68 1.73 -2.07 -5.71
CA ALA A 68 1.00 -2.75 -6.79
C ALA A 68 1.04 -2.03 -8.16
N PHE A 69 1.28 -0.72 -8.20
CA PHE A 69 1.21 0.07 -9.43
C PHE A 69 2.57 0.40 -10.03
N VAL A 70 3.58 0.65 -9.18
CA VAL A 70 4.88 1.18 -9.65
C VAL A 70 6.05 0.22 -9.46
N GLY A 71 5.84 -0.93 -8.82
CA GLY A 71 6.85 -1.95 -8.58
C GLY A 71 7.45 -1.84 -7.19
N LEU A 72 8.73 -1.51 -7.10
CA LEU A 72 9.42 -1.38 -5.82
C LEU A 72 9.62 0.08 -5.47
N ILE A 73 9.47 0.39 -4.19
CA ILE A 73 9.70 1.73 -3.66
C ILE A 73 10.52 1.70 -2.39
N GLU A 74 11.17 2.82 -2.11
CA GLU A 74 11.64 3.16 -0.79
C GLU A 74 10.81 4.28 -0.18
N VAL A 75 10.44 4.15 1.08
CA VAL A 75 9.62 5.13 1.81
C VAL A 75 10.06 5.21 3.28
N CYS A 76 9.93 6.39 3.89
CA CYS A 76 9.97 6.54 5.34
C CYS A 76 8.52 6.49 5.82
N ALA A 77 8.15 5.44 6.56
CA ALA A 77 6.78 5.24 7.01
C ALA A 77 6.80 4.60 8.40
N TYR A 78 5.64 4.53 9.05
CA TYR A 78 5.56 3.80 10.31
C TYR A 78 5.78 2.31 10.10
N GLU A 79 6.61 1.73 10.95
CA GLU A 79 6.75 0.28 11.06
C GLU A 79 5.40 -0.30 11.46
N GLN A 80 4.94 -1.27 10.66
CA GLN A 80 3.71 -2.00 10.88
C GLN A 80 4.00 -3.49 11.05
N ALA A 81 3.11 -4.15 11.81
CA ALA A 81 3.05 -5.59 11.92
C ALA A 81 2.41 -6.18 10.66
N ILE A 82 3.12 -7.06 9.96
CA ILE A 82 2.59 -7.78 8.81
C ILE A 82 2.12 -9.14 9.26
N VAL A 83 0.86 -9.43 9.02
CA VAL A 83 0.18 -10.65 9.48
C VAL A 83 -0.28 -11.52 8.32
N ASN A 84 -0.69 -12.75 8.61
CA ASN A 84 -1.36 -13.68 7.69
C ASN A 84 -0.54 -14.04 6.43
N GLY A 85 0.78 -14.01 6.51
CA GLY A 85 1.64 -14.48 5.41
C GLY A 85 1.57 -13.61 4.15
N HIS A 86 1.33 -12.30 4.31
CA HIS A 86 1.31 -11.34 3.20
C HIS A 86 2.69 -10.70 2.97
N CYS A 87 2.97 -10.35 1.71
CA CYS A 87 4.11 -9.50 1.38
C CYS A 87 3.90 -8.07 1.90
N THR A 88 4.95 -7.42 2.36
CA THR A 88 4.87 -6.03 2.84
C THR A 88 4.68 -5.07 1.66
N GLU A 89 3.62 -4.27 1.68
CA GLU A 89 3.28 -3.25 0.69
C GLU A 89 3.18 -1.87 1.31
N TYR A 90 3.51 -0.82 0.54
CA TYR A 90 3.09 0.54 0.86
C TYR A 90 1.89 0.95 0.03
N SER A 91 0.76 1.23 0.70
CA SER A 91 -0.43 1.80 0.08
C SER A 91 -0.27 3.31 -0.03
N LYS A 92 -0.08 3.81 -1.26
CA LYS A 92 0.02 5.26 -1.50
C LYS A 92 -1.28 5.99 -1.14
N SER A 93 -2.44 5.38 -1.42
CA SER A 93 -3.75 5.96 -1.10
C SER A 93 -4.03 5.95 0.40
N GLY A 94 -3.60 4.90 1.11
CA GLY A 94 -3.74 4.80 2.57
C GLY A 94 -2.63 5.50 3.36
N ASN A 95 -1.54 5.93 2.69
CA ASN A 95 -0.33 6.46 3.31
C ASN A 95 0.27 5.54 4.39
N LEU A 96 0.19 4.22 4.23
CA LEU A 96 0.60 3.28 5.27
C LEU A 96 1.25 2.02 4.72
N ILE A 97 2.06 1.38 5.57
CA ILE A 97 2.61 0.05 5.33
C ILE A 97 1.55 -0.98 5.73
N GLN A 98 1.32 -2.00 4.90
CA GLN A 98 0.34 -3.05 5.15
C GLN A 98 0.77 -4.38 4.52
N GLY A 99 0.06 -5.45 4.85
CA GLY A 99 0.11 -6.68 4.07
C GLY A 99 -0.57 -6.47 2.71
N SER A 100 0.07 -6.91 1.63
CA SER A 100 -0.52 -6.82 0.30
C SER A 100 -1.70 -7.75 0.14
N GLN A 101 -2.82 -7.23 -0.36
CA GLN A 101 -4.02 -8.03 -0.61
C GLN A 101 -3.88 -8.97 -1.81
N ASN A 102 -2.93 -8.69 -2.70
CA ASN A 102 -2.78 -9.44 -3.96
C ASN A 102 -1.59 -10.42 -3.94
N ILE A 103 -0.64 -10.25 -3.03
CA ILE A 103 0.60 -11.02 -3.01
C ILE A 103 0.82 -11.60 -1.61
N THR A 104 0.67 -12.92 -1.50
CA THR A 104 0.99 -13.71 -0.32
C THR A 104 2.33 -14.41 -0.50
N CYS A 105 3.12 -14.45 0.57
CA CYS A 105 4.39 -15.18 0.61
C CYS A 105 4.26 -16.56 1.27
N TYR A 106 3.08 -16.90 1.81
CA TYR A 106 2.81 -18.26 2.32
C TYR A 106 2.96 -19.34 1.22
N ASN A 107 2.69 -18.99 -0.05
CA ASN A 107 2.76 -19.92 -1.18
C ASN A 107 4.17 -20.07 -1.79
N PHE A 108 5.19 -19.40 -1.25
CA PHE A 108 6.54 -19.47 -1.80
C PHE A 108 7.27 -20.72 -1.32
N THR A 109 7.82 -21.50 -2.25
CA THR A 109 8.41 -22.82 -1.96
C THR A 109 9.72 -22.75 -1.18
N ASN A 110 10.50 -21.67 -1.31
CA ASN A 110 11.86 -21.59 -0.78
C ASN A 110 12.04 -20.57 0.36
N ASN A 111 11.07 -19.68 0.61
CA ASN A 111 11.13 -18.63 1.64
C ASN A 111 9.72 -18.17 2.01
N TYR A 112 8.98 -19.03 2.71
CA TYR A 112 7.69 -18.64 3.25
C TYR A 112 7.89 -17.56 4.33
N CYS A 113 7.05 -16.54 4.30
CA CYS A 113 7.01 -15.59 5.40
C CYS A 113 6.20 -16.19 6.57
N PRO A 114 6.56 -15.86 7.82
CA PRO A 114 5.84 -16.29 9.01
C PRO A 114 4.45 -15.63 9.06
N LEU A 115 3.59 -16.15 9.96
CA LEU A 115 2.29 -15.54 10.23
C LEU A 115 2.37 -14.09 10.72
N TYR A 116 3.51 -13.70 11.31
CA TYR A 116 3.78 -12.36 11.80
C TYR A 116 5.25 -12.01 11.56
N TYR A 117 5.50 -10.81 11.04
CA TYR A 117 6.82 -10.18 11.05
C TYR A 117 6.71 -8.65 11.04
N PRO A 118 7.69 -7.92 11.61
CA PRO A 118 7.74 -6.47 11.47
C PRO A 118 8.11 -6.09 10.05
N SER A 119 7.42 -5.11 9.47
CA SER A 119 7.65 -4.64 8.10
C SER A 119 9.06 -4.12 7.79
N THR A 120 9.89 -3.84 8.81
CA THR A 120 11.32 -3.55 8.65
C THR A 120 12.17 -4.77 8.32
N GLU A 121 11.59 -5.97 8.40
CA GLU A 121 12.22 -7.23 8.02
C GLU A 121 11.78 -7.72 6.63
N ALA A 122 11.08 -6.91 5.86
CA ALA A 122 10.60 -7.27 4.51
C ALA A 122 11.72 -7.77 3.58
N TYR A 123 12.97 -7.33 3.77
CA TYR A 123 14.14 -7.78 3.00
C TYR A 123 14.42 -9.28 3.12
N LYS A 124 13.90 -9.95 4.16
CA LYS A 124 14.02 -11.40 4.35
C LYS A 124 13.15 -12.20 3.36
N TYR A 125 12.25 -11.55 2.62
CA TYR A 125 11.31 -12.18 1.68
C TYR A 125 11.48 -11.64 0.25
N PRO A 126 12.66 -11.82 -0.37
CA PRO A 126 12.97 -11.23 -1.67
C PRO A 126 12.08 -11.73 -2.82
N GLU A 127 11.44 -12.88 -2.68
CA GLU A 127 10.48 -13.45 -3.63
C GLU A 127 9.27 -12.54 -3.84
N CYS A 128 8.85 -11.80 -2.81
CA CYS A 128 7.81 -10.77 -2.93
C CYS A 128 8.20 -9.72 -3.99
N TYR A 129 9.48 -9.35 -4.04
CA TYR A 129 9.99 -8.35 -4.96
C TYR A 129 10.09 -8.87 -6.39
N GLU A 130 10.48 -10.13 -6.56
CA GLU A 130 10.55 -10.75 -7.89
C GLU A 130 9.15 -10.99 -8.46
N HIS A 131 8.18 -11.35 -7.61
CA HIS A 131 6.80 -11.55 -8.03
C HIS A 131 6.18 -10.27 -8.61
N ILE A 132 6.29 -9.12 -7.91
CA ILE A 132 5.73 -7.87 -8.42
C ILE A 132 6.42 -7.39 -9.71
N LYS A 133 7.74 -7.61 -9.85
CA LYS A 133 8.47 -7.29 -11.07
C LYS A 133 7.93 -8.07 -12.26
N LYS A 134 7.71 -9.37 -12.08
CA LYS A 134 7.13 -10.24 -13.11
C LYS A 134 5.73 -9.78 -13.50
N MET A 135 4.85 -9.51 -12.52
CA MET A 135 3.50 -9.01 -12.80
C MET A 135 3.51 -7.72 -13.63
N ILE A 136 4.39 -6.78 -13.33
CA ILE A 136 4.49 -5.51 -14.06
C ILE A 136 5.05 -5.71 -15.47
N GLN A 137 6.01 -6.62 -15.64
CA GLN A 137 6.55 -6.97 -16.96
C GLN A 137 5.48 -7.61 -17.86
N GLU A 138 4.73 -8.57 -17.32
CA GLU A 138 3.63 -9.23 -18.04
C GLU A 138 2.53 -8.23 -18.39
N ALA A 139 2.20 -7.30 -17.49
CA ALA A 139 1.24 -6.23 -17.76
C ALA A 139 1.71 -5.27 -18.87
N ALA A 140 3.02 -4.98 -18.96
CA ALA A 140 3.58 -4.15 -20.02
C ALA A 140 3.50 -4.84 -21.39
N GLN A 141 3.85 -6.13 -21.46
CA GLN A 141 3.80 -6.90 -22.71
C GLN A 141 2.36 -7.03 -23.27
N ASN A 142 1.39 -7.25 -22.38
CA ASN A 142 -0.04 -7.30 -22.76
C ASN A 142 -0.58 -5.95 -23.23
N SER A 143 0.13 -4.83 -22.98
CA SER A 143 -0.24 -3.50 -23.46
C SER A 143 0.40 -3.12 -24.81
N GLU A 144 1.49 -3.79 -25.20
CA GLU A 144 2.20 -3.57 -26.46
C GLU A 144 1.70 -4.48 -27.60
N GLU A 145 1.01 -5.59 -27.28
CA GLU A 145 0.42 -6.51 -28.28
C GLU A 145 -0.85 -5.96 -28.96
N SER A 146 -1.22 -4.69 -28.71
CA SER A 146 -2.27 -3.98 -29.47
C SER A 146 -1.74 -3.15 -30.67
N SER A 147 -0.44 -3.16 -30.95
CA SER A 147 0.11 -2.51 -32.16
C SER A 147 0.96 -3.47 -32.99
N SER A 148 0.29 -4.29 -33.81
CA SER A 148 0.93 -5.12 -34.85
C SER A 148 1.16 -4.31 -36.16
N PRO A 149 2.24 -4.53 -36.94
CA PRO A 149 2.52 -3.81 -38.17
C PRO A 149 1.69 -4.30 -39.39
N LEU A 150 1.30 -3.31 -40.20
CA LEU A 150 0.71 -3.29 -41.54
C LEU A 150 0.87 -4.55 -42.43
N VAL A 151 -0.26 -5.13 -42.87
CA VAL A 151 -0.36 -5.84 -44.16
C VAL A 151 -1.28 -5.05 -45.08
N GLN A 152 -0.71 -4.62 -46.19
CA GLN A 152 -1.32 -3.80 -47.23
C GLN A 152 -2.12 -4.71 -48.19
N THR A 153 -3.44 -4.60 -48.18
CA THR A 153 -4.28 -5.02 -49.33
C THR A 153 -5.38 -3.98 -49.55
N THR A 154 -5.48 -3.59 -50.82
CA THR A 154 -6.28 -2.58 -51.51
C THR A 154 -7.75 -2.35 -51.11
N ALA A 155 -8.07 -1.06 -50.97
CA ALA A 155 -9.29 -0.30 -51.33
C ALA A 155 -10.69 -0.92 -51.18
N SER A 156 -11.49 -0.36 -50.25
CA SER A 156 -12.75 0.37 -50.55
C SER A 156 -13.34 1.01 -49.28
N ASN A 157 -14.02 2.15 -49.48
CA ASN A 157 -14.46 3.14 -48.50
C ASN A 157 -15.39 2.59 -47.37
N ILE A 158 -15.34 3.21 -46.18
CA ILE A 158 -16.45 3.96 -45.54
C ILE A 158 -16.13 4.27 -44.06
N LEU A 159 -16.17 5.57 -43.76
CA LEU A 159 -16.57 6.29 -42.54
C LEU A 159 -16.11 5.81 -41.15
N HIS A 160 -15.29 6.68 -40.54
CA HIS A 160 -14.98 6.76 -39.12
C HIS A 160 -16.25 6.89 -38.27
N GLU A 161 -16.50 5.97 -37.34
CA GLU A 161 -17.30 6.24 -36.15
C GLU A 161 -16.51 5.93 -34.88
N LYS A 162 -16.35 6.96 -34.07
CA LYS A 162 -15.69 7.01 -32.77
C LYS A 162 -16.48 6.18 -31.75
N LYS A 163 -15.89 5.11 -31.21
CA LYS A 163 -16.49 4.38 -30.07
C LYS A 163 -15.97 4.97 -28.76
N GLU A 164 -16.81 5.77 -28.11
CA GLU A 164 -16.61 6.17 -26.71
C GLU A 164 -17.07 5.03 -25.80
N ASN A 165 -16.17 4.53 -24.95
CA ASN A 165 -16.49 3.50 -23.97
C ASN A 165 -17.04 4.16 -22.71
N LYS A 166 -18.35 4.40 -22.67
CA LYS A 166 -19.06 4.89 -21.47
C LYS A 166 -19.34 3.71 -20.53
N CYS A 167 -18.65 3.63 -19.40
CA CYS A 167 -19.01 2.70 -18.32
C CYS A 167 -20.23 3.24 -17.58
N GLY A 168 -21.43 2.83 -18.01
CA GLY A 168 -22.67 3.08 -17.27
C GLY A 168 -22.89 1.99 -16.23
N ILE A 169 -22.74 2.33 -14.95
CA ILE A 169 -23.25 1.49 -13.86
C ILE A 169 -24.73 1.89 -13.66
N ASN A 170 -25.65 0.96 -13.91
CA ASN A 170 -27.05 1.10 -13.53
C ASN A 170 -27.17 0.88 -12.02
N ILE A 171 -27.24 1.97 -11.26
CA ILE A 171 -27.58 1.89 -9.83
C ILE A 171 -29.10 1.94 -9.76
N ALA A 172 -29.75 0.77 -9.74
CA ALA A 172 -31.15 0.68 -9.37
C ALA A 172 -31.29 1.18 -7.92
N ASN A 173 -32.22 2.10 -7.69
CA ASN A 173 -32.51 2.71 -6.39
C ASN A 173 -32.75 1.65 -5.30
N VAL A 174 -31.73 1.36 -4.50
CA VAL A 174 -31.89 0.63 -3.23
C VAL A 174 -32.06 1.69 -2.14
N PRO A 175 -33.20 1.75 -1.43
CA PRO A 175 -33.34 2.65 -0.30
C PRO A 175 -32.36 2.21 0.80
N VAL A 176 -31.32 3.02 1.04
CA VAL A 176 -30.40 2.85 2.16
C VAL A 176 -31.15 3.26 3.43
N ILE A 177 -31.68 2.27 4.15
CA ILE A 177 -32.27 2.48 5.47
C ILE A 177 -31.09 2.67 6.45
N VAL A 178 -30.80 3.93 6.77
CA VAL A 178 -29.84 4.27 7.83
C VAL A 178 -30.50 3.95 9.17
N LEU A 179 -30.21 2.79 9.74
CA LEU A 179 -30.57 2.44 11.11
C LEU A 179 -29.63 3.19 12.07
N SER A 180 -30.08 4.36 12.51
CA SER A 180 -29.46 5.10 13.61
C SER A 180 -29.57 4.28 14.90
N VAL A 181 -28.49 3.62 15.32
CA VAL A 181 -28.44 2.93 16.61
C VAL A 181 -28.28 3.99 17.71
N VAL A 182 -29.41 4.43 18.28
CA VAL A 182 -29.43 5.23 19.50
C VAL A 182 -29.25 4.28 20.68
N ILE A 183 -28.04 4.19 21.22
CA ILE A 183 -27.79 3.44 22.46
C ILE A 183 -28.25 4.31 23.62
N ALA A 184 -29.49 4.12 24.05
CA ALA A 184 -29.97 4.63 25.33
C ALA A 184 -29.26 3.87 26.46
N ARG A 185 -28.31 4.52 27.14
CA ARG A 185 -27.87 4.04 28.46
C ARG A 185 -28.97 4.33 29.47
N LYS A 186 -29.63 3.25 29.92
CA LYS A 186 -30.55 3.25 31.07
C LYS A 186 -29.91 3.99 32.24
N ILE A 187 -30.57 5.06 32.67
CA ILE A 187 -30.55 5.53 34.06
C ILE A 187 -31.53 4.63 34.81
N LEU A 188 -31.09 3.96 35.88
CA LEU A 188 -31.95 3.53 36.98
C LEU A 188 -31.10 3.04 38.17
N PRO A 189 -31.66 3.10 39.38
CA PRO A 189 -31.78 4.25 40.27
C PRO A 189 -30.68 4.29 41.35
#